data_AF-A0A943RI74-F1
#
_entry.id   AF-A0A943RI74-F1
#
_cell.length_a   1.000
_cell.length_b   1.000
_cell.length_c   1.000
_cell.angle_alpha   90.00
_cell.angle_beta   90.00
_cell.angle_gamma   90.00
#
_symmetry.space_group_name_H-M   'P 1'
#
loop_
_entity.id
_entity.type
_entity.pdbx_description
1 polymer ?
#
loop_
_entity_poly.entity_id
_entity_poly.type
_entity_poly.pdbx_seq_one_letter_code
_entity_poly.pdbx_strand_id
1 'polypeptide(L)'
;MDRNAYQSELDRVQFTEAGRSALTDALMAEQAGPPVQHRSLWMKRGMAAVLAAVLLVGTAAAVTASLWDSFFGRLDPGEQAVVDTLSGGLPGAVSAGGAMMTPMAAFGMDGAFYLMLEIQAPEGTVLPPLDGENETYQLFGDDILNGEWLELREPDGGDPAISYSTEFTWLEDPDPADNTLTVVLSILADGDLEGKVLHIPGLWKQTDGKAYTEIFSGDFDFVLSGGLAEDSLLAVDVAGVTAQAPCGTLTMERLKVSPLGLQWSYHYDENAVQAAAAENGRDAVALVTADSGEVVEFSDIAIPDTELLLVLKDGTQVEVASSFSKGGSGWMEQSGFFARPVDLSQADYLLWGETEIPLH
;
A
#
# COMPACT_ATOMS: atom_id res chain seq x y z
N MET A 1 -30.91 15.87 32.88
CA MET A 1 -31.09 16.27 31.46
C MET A 1 -32.29 15.50 30.94
N ASP A 2 -33.28 16.21 30.41
CA ASP A 2 -34.62 15.69 30.15
C ASP A 2 -34.71 15.07 28.74
N ARG A 3 -35.18 13.82 28.66
CA ARG A 3 -35.16 12.94 27.47
C ARG A 3 -36.13 13.39 26.35
N ASN A 4 -36.93 14.41 26.62
CA ASN A 4 -37.94 14.96 25.72
C ASN A 4 -37.43 16.08 24.80
N ALA A 5 -36.22 16.62 25.03
CA ALA A 5 -35.62 17.61 24.13
C ALA A 5 -35.09 16.98 22.82
N TYR A 6 -34.64 15.72 22.89
CA TYR A 6 -33.99 15.03 21.77
C TYR A 6 -34.97 14.52 20.71
N GLN A 7 -36.21 14.17 21.09
CA GLN A 7 -37.22 13.71 20.14
C GLN A 7 -37.85 14.84 19.32
N SER A 8 -37.89 16.08 19.84
CA SER A 8 -38.43 17.23 19.13
C SER A 8 -37.54 17.72 17.98
N GLU A 9 -36.25 17.37 17.99
CA GLU A 9 -35.29 17.73 16.93
C GLU A 9 -35.37 16.75 15.74
N LEU A 10 -35.62 15.47 16.01
CA LEU A 10 -35.76 14.43 14.97
C LEU A 10 -37.04 14.56 14.13
N ASP A 11 -38.14 15.07 14.70
CA ASP A 11 -39.38 15.30 13.95
C ASP A 11 -39.30 16.50 12.97
N ARG A 12 -38.22 17.30 13.02
CA ARG A 12 -38.01 18.41 12.07
C ARG A 12 -37.34 18.01 10.76
N VAL A 13 -36.81 16.80 10.63
CA VAL A 13 -36.18 16.32 9.40
C VAL A 13 -37.11 15.33 8.70
N GLN A 14 -38.25 15.82 8.23
CA GLN A 14 -39.01 15.12 7.19
C GLN A 14 -38.68 15.72 5.83
N PHE A 15 -37.99 14.95 4.99
CA PHE A 15 -37.81 15.29 3.58
C PHE A 15 -39.17 15.49 2.92
N THR A 16 -39.43 16.71 2.47
CA THR A 16 -40.65 17.06 1.73
C THR A 16 -40.71 16.23 0.45
N GLU A 17 -41.92 15.96 -0.03
CA GLU A 17 -42.16 15.19 -1.26
C GLU A 17 -41.44 15.83 -2.47
N ALA A 18 -41.32 17.16 -2.47
CA ALA A 18 -40.52 17.91 -3.44
C ALA A 18 -39.01 17.60 -3.36
N GLY A 19 -38.46 17.41 -2.16
CA GLY A 19 -37.04 17.04 -1.97
C GLY A 19 -36.74 15.61 -2.44
N ARG A 20 -37.67 14.67 -2.24
CA ARG A 20 -37.56 13.30 -2.79
C ARG A 20 -37.65 13.28 -4.32
N SER A 21 -38.54 14.08 -4.90
CA SER A 21 -38.64 14.20 -6.36
C SER A 21 -37.37 14.80 -6.96
N ALA A 22 -36.80 15.86 -6.36
CA ALA A 22 -35.58 16.49 -6.85
C ALA A 22 -34.36 15.55 -6.79
N LEU A 23 -34.25 14.72 -5.74
CA LEU A 23 -33.20 13.71 -5.62
C LEU A 23 -33.36 12.60 -6.68
N THR A 24 -34.60 12.20 -6.96
CA THR A 24 -34.90 11.19 -7.97
C THR A 24 -34.61 11.71 -9.39
N ASP A 25 -34.94 12.98 -9.67
CA ASP A 25 -34.62 13.63 -10.95
C ASP A 25 -33.11 13.82 -11.13
N ALA A 26 -32.38 14.14 -10.06
CA ALA A 26 -30.92 14.26 -10.09
C ALA A 26 -30.24 12.90 -10.39
N LEU A 27 -30.68 11.83 -9.73
CA LEU A 27 -30.17 10.47 -9.95
C LEU A 27 -30.48 9.95 -11.37
N MET A 28 -31.65 10.30 -11.92
CA MET A 28 -32.04 9.90 -13.27
C MET A 28 -31.30 10.72 -14.36
N ALA A 29 -30.94 11.97 -14.07
CA ALA A 29 -30.12 12.79 -14.96
C ALA A 29 -28.67 12.31 -15.02
N GLU A 30 -28.14 11.78 -13.91
CA GLU A 30 -26.79 11.22 -13.82
C GLU A 30 -26.65 9.88 -14.57
N GLN A 31 -27.72 9.08 -14.64
CA GLN A 31 -27.77 7.84 -15.42
C GLN A 31 -27.90 8.06 -16.95
N ALA A 32 -28.20 9.27 -17.41
CA ALA A 32 -28.43 9.57 -18.83
C ALA A 32 -27.20 10.18 -19.56
N GLY A 33 -26.08 10.36 -18.87
CA GLY A 33 -24.82 10.80 -19.46
C GLY A 33 -24.12 9.70 -20.29
N PRO A 34 -23.32 10.05 -21.31
CA PRO A 34 -22.51 9.06 -22.02
C PRO A 34 -21.55 8.38 -21.03
N PRO A 35 -21.29 7.06 -21.15
CA PRO A 35 -20.57 6.30 -20.13
C PRO A 35 -19.12 6.80 -20.02
N VAL A 36 -18.84 7.55 -18.96
CA VAL A 36 -17.47 7.80 -18.51
C VAL A 36 -17.07 6.58 -17.69
N GLN A 37 -16.20 5.75 -18.26
CA GLN A 37 -15.61 4.62 -17.57
C GLN A 37 -14.68 5.15 -16.47
N HIS A 38 -15.20 5.30 -15.25
CA HIS A 38 -14.36 5.21 -14.06
C HIS A 38 -13.90 3.76 -13.94
N ARG A 39 -12.73 3.46 -14.50
CA ARG A 39 -11.99 2.25 -14.13
C ARG A 39 -11.46 2.49 -12.73
N SER A 40 -12.19 2.00 -11.72
CA SER A 40 -11.55 1.65 -10.46
C SER A 40 -10.47 0.62 -10.80
N LEU A 41 -9.21 0.95 -10.56
CA LEU A 41 -8.11 0.00 -10.65
C LEU A 41 -8.09 -0.88 -9.39
N TRP A 42 -9.23 -1.51 -9.09
CA TRP A 42 -9.21 -2.87 -8.61
C TRP A 42 -9.16 -3.76 -9.85
N MET A 43 -7.99 -3.86 -10.48
CA MET A 43 -7.75 -4.80 -11.56
C MET A 43 -6.80 -5.89 -11.07
N LYS A 44 -7.42 -7.02 -10.70
CA LYS A 44 -7.09 -8.37 -11.17
C LYS A 44 -5.69 -8.48 -11.77
N ARG A 45 -4.70 -8.86 -10.96
CA ARG A 45 -3.46 -9.48 -11.45
C ARG A 45 -3.63 -10.99 -11.40
N GLY A 46 -4.56 -11.50 -12.20
CA GLY A 46 -4.60 -12.90 -12.60
C GLY A 46 -4.06 -12.98 -14.02
N MET A 47 -2.75 -13.17 -14.17
CA MET A 47 -2.17 -13.50 -15.47
C MET A 47 -1.42 -14.83 -15.33
N ALA A 48 -2.09 -15.88 -15.82
CA ALA A 48 -1.57 -17.23 -15.89
C ALA A 48 -0.24 -17.26 -16.67
N ALA A 49 0.83 -17.63 -15.98
CA ALA A 49 2.09 -18.02 -16.59
C ALA A 49 2.36 -19.47 -16.20
N VAL A 50 2.01 -20.40 -17.08
CA VAL A 50 2.40 -21.82 -16.94
C VAL A 50 3.93 -21.89 -17.03
N LEU A 51 4.61 -21.84 -15.88
CA LEU A 51 6.02 -22.17 -15.76
C LEU A 51 6.14 -23.69 -15.64
N ALA A 52 6.36 -24.34 -16.77
CA ALA A 52 6.77 -25.74 -16.80
C ALA A 52 8.18 -25.86 -16.21
N ALA A 53 8.30 -26.46 -15.02
CA ALA A 53 9.57 -26.85 -14.43
C ALA A 53 10.27 -27.86 -15.35
N VAL A 54 11.40 -27.47 -15.96
CA VAL A 54 12.27 -28.38 -16.71
C VAL A 54 13.49 -28.71 -15.84
N LEU A 55 13.42 -29.85 -15.15
CA LEU A 55 14.61 -30.54 -14.65
C LEU A 55 15.29 -31.27 -15.81
N LEU A 56 16.36 -30.72 -16.39
CA LEU A 56 17.33 -31.53 -17.13
C LEU A 56 18.76 -30.99 -17.03
N VAL A 57 19.63 -31.85 -16.50
CA VAL A 57 21.09 -31.77 -16.51
C VAL A 57 21.61 -31.63 -17.93
N GLY A 58 22.35 -30.56 -18.23
CA GLY A 58 23.10 -30.41 -19.48
C GLY A 58 23.54 -28.97 -19.73
N THR A 59 24.85 -28.73 -19.80
CA THR A 59 25.50 -27.42 -19.92
C THR A 59 25.05 -26.61 -21.14
N ALA A 60 24.28 -25.55 -20.89
CA ALA A 60 24.28 -24.25 -21.57
C ALA A 60 23.76 -23.26 -20.53
N ALA A 61 24.30 -22.04 -20.45
CA ALA A 61 23.94 -21.06 -19.43
C ALA A 61 22.42 -20.84 -19.41
N ALA A 62 21.73 -21.48 -18.47
CA ALA A 62 20.35 -21.17 -18.15
C ALA A 62 20.41 -19.81 -17.47
N VAL A 63 19.84 -18.79 -18.12
CA VAL A 63 19.45 -17.57 -17.40
C VAL A 63 18.47 -18.07 -16.35
N THR A 64 18.92 -18.20 -15.10
CA THR A 64 18.05 -18.48 -13.98
C THR A 64 17.06 -17.31 -13.93
N ALA A 65 15.78 -17.58 -14.18
CA ALA A 65 14.74 -16.58 -14.02
C ALA A 65 14.79 -16.03 -12.58
N SER A 66 14.58 -14.73 -12.44
CA SER A 66 14.57 -14.11 -11.12
C SER A 66 13.36 -14.63 -10.35
N LEU A 67 13.50 -14.91 -9.05
CA LEU A 67 12.33 -15.25 -8.21
C LEU A 67 11.28 -14.13 -8.30
N TRP A 68 11.75 -12.88 -8.41
CA TRP A 68 10.91 -11.70 -8.55
C TRP A 68 10.17 -11.59 -9.88
N ASP A 69 10.53 -12.38 -10.91
CA ASP A 69 9.76 -12.45 -12.16
C ASP A 69 8.33 -12.96 -11.93
N SER A 70 8.12 -13.77 -10.87
CA SER A 70 6.80 -14.27 -10.47
C SER A 70 5.89 -13.17 -9.90
N PHE A 71 6.47 -12.10 -9.35
CA PHE A 71 5.75 -11.01 -8.71
C PHE A 71 5.64 -9.77 -9.61
N PHE A 72 6.76 -9.28 -10.13
CA PHE A 72 6.78 -8.10 -11.01
C PHE A 72 6.44 -8.44 -12.47
N GLY A 73 6.43 -9.72 -12.83
CA GLY A 73 6.61 -10.15 -14.22
C GLY A 73 8.08 -10.08 -14.62
N ARG A 74 8.40 -10.60 -15.82
CA ARG A 74 9.78 -10.64 -16.33
C ARG A 74 10.49 -9.28 -16.20
N LEU A 75 11.55 -9.21 -15.41
CA LEU A 75 12.38 -8.02 -15.25
C LEU A 75 13.31 -7.83 -16.46
N ASP A 76 13.49 -6.57 -16.87
CA ASP A 76 14.52 -6.19 -17.83
C ASP A 76 15.90 -6.09 -17.16
N PRO A 77 17.00 -5.96 -17.92
CA PRO A 77 18.34 -5.92 -17.33
C PRO A 77 18.59 -4.76 -16.37
N GLY A 78 17.96 -3.61 -16.56
CA GLY A 78 18.07 -2.44 -15.68
C GLY A 78 17.31 -2.66 -14.38
N GLU A 79 16.07 -3.15 -14.46
CA GLU A 79 15.26 -3.50 -13.29
C GLU A 79 15.91 -4.62 -12.47
N GLN A 80 16.46 -5.64 -13.14
CA GLN A 80 17.19 -6.73 -12.48
C GLN A 80 18.44 -6.20 -11.77
N ALA A 81 19.19 -5.28 -12.39
CA ALA A 81 20.36 -4.69 -11.75
C ALA A 81 19.99 -3.88 -10.50
N VAL A 82 18.83 -3.21 -10.48
CA VAL A 82 18.30 -2.54 -9.28
C VAL A 82 18.01 -3.57 -8.18
N VAL A 83 17.27 -4.64 -8.50
CA VAL A 83 16.98 -5.71 -7.54
C VAL A 83 18.25 -6.32 -6.99
N ASP A 84 19.22 -6.66 -7.84
CA ASP A 84 20.50 -7.25 -7.45
C ASP A 84 21.31 -6.31 -6.54
N THR A 85 21.26 -5.00 -6.80
CA THR A 85 21.97 -3.98 -6.01
C THR A 85 21.34 -3.78 -4.63
N LEU A 86 20.01 -3.82 -4.54
CA LEU A 86 19.25 -3.59 -3.31
C LEU A 86 19.00 -4.87 -2.51
N SER A 87 19.39 -6.03 -3.05
CA SER A 87 19.22 -7.32 -2.38
C SER A 87 20.15 -7.44 -1.18
N GLY A 88 19.57 -7.80 -0.04
CA GLY A 88 20.27 -7.95 1.23
C GLY A 88 20.42 -9.39 1.68
N GLY A 89 20.96 -9.55 2.89
CA GLY A 89 20.88 -10.82 3.61
C GLY A 89 19.43 -11.15 3.93
N LEU A 90 19.07 -12.44 3.84
CA LEU A 90 17.75 -12.89 4.25
C LEU A 90 17.70 -13.09 5.76
N PRO A 91 16.60 -12.69 6.44
CA PRO A 91 16.39 -13.12 7.80
C PRO A 91 16.27 -14.65 7.89
N GLY A 92 16.51 -15.19 9.08
CA GLY A 92 16.38 -16.64 9.30
C GLY A 92 14.93 -17.11 9.19
N ALA A 93 14.73 -18.38 8.82
CA ALA A 93 13.41 -19.00 8.90
C ALA A 93 12.92 -19.06 10.35
N VAL A 94 11.63 -18.82 10.56
CA VAL A 94 10.99 -18.80 11.88
C VAL A 94 9.93 -19.90 11.93
N SER A 95 9.79 -20.56 13.07
CA SER A 95 8.79 -21.61 13.27
C SER A 95 8.02 -21.41 14.56
N ALA A 96 6.70 -21.42 14.46
CA ALA A 96 5.77 -21.31 15.58
C ALA A 96 4.49 -22.07 15.24
N GLY A 97 3.79 -22.60 16.26
CA GLY A 97 2.50 -23.28 16.05
C GLY A 97 2.53 -24.53 15.15
N GLY A 98 3.72 -25.11 14.89
CA GLY A 98 3.89 -26.21 13.92
C GLY A 98 3.97 -25.76 12.46
N ALA A 99 3.90 -24.46 12.21
CA ALA A 99 4.16 -23.84 10.91
C ALA A 99 5.59 -23.30 10.84
N MET A 100 6.06 -23.05 9.61
CA MET A 100 7.36 -22.45 9.32
C MET A 100 7.18 -21.36 8.26
N MET A 101 7.83 -20.22 8.46
CA MET A 101 7.91 -19.14 7.48
C MET A 101 9.38 -18.94 7.09
N THR A 102 9.67 -19.08 5.80
CA THR A 102 11.03 -19.09 5.25
C THR A 102 11.19 -17.93 4.27
N PRO A 103 12.05 -16.94 4.58
CA PRO A 103 12.45 -15.91 3.64
C PRO A 103 13.15 -16.51 2.42
N MET A 104 12.64 -16.20 1.22
CA MET A 104 13.19 -16.68 -0.06
C MET A 104 14.03 -15.61 -0.76
N ALA A 105 13.57 -14.36 -0.70
CA ALA A 105 14.22 -13.22 -1.32
C ALA A 105 13.82 -11.95 -0.57
N ALA A 106 14.73 -10.98 -0.46
CA ALA A 106 14.46 -9.68 0.11
C ALA A 106 15.34 -8.62 -0.54
N PHE A 107 14.75 -7.47 -0.81
CA PHE A 107 15.49 -6.28 -1.24
C PHE A 107 14.72 -5.04 -0.81
N GLY A 108 15.42 -3.94 -0.66
CA GLY A 108 14.79 -2.70 -0.23
C GLY A 108 15.79 -1.57 -0.10
N MET A 109 15.30 -0.46 0.42
CA MET A 109 16.10 0.66 0.89
C MET A 109 15.34 1.48 1.93
N ASP A 110 15.90 2.62 2.36
CA ASP A 110 15.23 3.55 3.26
C ASP A 110 13.82 3.91 2.73
N GLY A 111 12.80 3.67 3.56
CA GLY A 111 11.38 3.89 3.25
C GLY A 111 10.66 2.83 2.39
N ALA A 112 11.35 1.79 1.89
CA ALA A 112 10.75 0.82 0.96
C ALA A 112 11.39 -0.58 1.08
N PHE A 113 10.60 -1.62 1.38
CA PHE A 113 11.11 -2.99 1.52
C PHE A 113 10.19 -4.04 0.90
N TYR A 114 10.78 -5.04 0.23
CA TYR A 114 10.09 -6.23 -0.28
C TYR A 114 10.66 -7.49 0.36
N LEU A 115 9.75 -8.39 0.77
CA LEU A 115 10.09 -9.69 1.35
C LEU A 115 9.23 -10.78 0.72
N MET A 116 9.87 -11.73 0.04
CA MET A 116 9.22 -12.95 -0.43
C MET A 116 9.35 -14.04 0.64
N LEU A 117 8.23 -14.55 1.12
CA LEU A 117 8.14 -15.60 2.13
C LEU A 117 7.45 -16.84 1.55
N GLU A 118 8.05 -17.99 1.80
CA GLU A 118 7.35 -19.27 1.75
C GLU A 118 6.74 -19.54 3.13
N ILE A 119 5.46 -19.87 3.18
CA ILE A 119 4.71 -20.21 4.38
C ILE A 119 4.34 -21.68 4.29
N GLN A 120 4.87 -22.49 5.20
CA GLN A 120 4.51 -23.88 5.37
C GLN A 120 3.60 -24.02 6.60
N ALA A 121 2.34 -24.38 6.38
CA ALA A 121 1.37 -24.64 7.45
C ALA A 121 1.67 -25.98 8.16
N PRO A 122 1.05 -26.28 9.32
CA PRO A 122 1.27 -27.55 10.02
C PRO A 122 0.98 -28.78 9.16
N GLU A 123 1.69 -29.88 9.39
CA GLU A 123 1.55 -31.12 8.62
C GLU A 123 0.08 -31.61 8.57
N GLY A 124 -0.40 -31.92 7.38
CA GLY A 124 -1.79 -32.33 7.14
C GLY A 124 -2.78 -31.18 6.95
N THR A 125 -2.34 -29.92 7.03
CA THR A 125 -3.11 -28.76 6.59
C THR A 125 -3.19 -28.75 5.06
N VAL A 126 -4.37 -28.51 4.51
CA VAL A 126 -4.59 -28.30 3.08
C VAL A 126 -4.85 -26.82 2.85
N LEU A 127 -4.12 -26.20 1.94
CA LEU A 127 -4.25 -24.79 1.58
C LEU A 127 -4.87 -24.69 0.17
N PRO A 128 -6.22 -24.73 0.04
CA PRO A 128 -6.84 -24.66 -1.27
C PRO A 128 -6.58 -23.31 -1.96
N PRO A 129 -6.54 -23.26 -3.30
CA PRO A 129 -6.51 -22.00 -4.02
C PRO A 129 -7.79 -21.22 -3.73
N LEU A 130 -7.65 -19.94 -3.38
CA LEU A 130 -8.76 -19.04 -3.12
C LEU A 130 -8.93 -18.06 -4.29
N ASP A 131 -10.17 -17.62 -4.52
CA ASP A 131 -10.50 -16.77 -5.67
C ASP A 131 -10.18 -15.28 -5.47
N GLY A 132 -9.89 -14.87 -4.23
CA GLY A 132 -9.61 -13.48 -3.85
C GLY A 132 -10.84 -12.55 -3.87
N GLU A 133 -11.96 -12.98 -4.45
CA GLU A 133 -13.21 -12.22 -4.52
C GLU A 133 -14.14 -12.58 -3.35
N ASN A 134 -14.31 -13.88 -3.09
CA ASN A 134 -15.17 -14.41 -2.03
C ASN A 134 -14.36 -14.89 -0.83
N GLU A 135 -13.16 -15.39 -1.08
CA GLU A 135 -12.27 -15.90 -0.03
C GLU A 135 -10.83 -15.49 -0.31
N THR A 136 -10.08 -15.11 0.73
CA THR A 136 -8.66 -14.77 0.63
C THR A 136 -7.90 -15.20 1.87
N TYR A 137 -6.59 -15.40 1.73
CA TYR A 137 -5.71 -15.59 2.87
C TYR A 137 -5.30 -14.24 3.45
N GLN A 138 -5.23 -14.18 4.77
CA GLN A 138 -4.86 -13.00 5.55
C GLN A 138 -3.75 -13.38 6.52
N LEU A 139 -2.79 -12.48 6.72
CA LEU A 139 -1.71 -12.63 7.70
C LEU A 139 -2.11 -12.07 9.09
N PHE A 140 -3.41 -11.82 9.29
CA PHE A 140 -4.00 -11.29 10.52
C PHE A 140 -5.42 -11.83 10.73
N GLY A 141 -5.88 -11.80 11.99
CA GLY A 141 -7.14 -12.39 12.43
C GLY A 141 -8.33 -11.43 12.56
N ASP A 142 -9.37 -11.90 13.25
CA ASP A 142 -10.57 -11.13 13.65
C ASP A 142 -10.21 -9.94 14.54
N ASP A 143 -9.20 -10.11 15.39
CA ASP A 143 -8.83 -9.17 16.45
C ASP A 143 -8.01 -7.99 15.93
N ILE A 144 -8.66 -7.26 15.03
CA ILE A 144 -8.25 -6.02 14.41
C ILE A 144 -7.98 -4.92 15.46
N LEU A 145 -8.39 -5.09 16.72
CA LEU A 145 -8.26 -4.04 17.73
C LEU A 145 -7.20 -4.35 18.81
N ASN A 146 -6.73 -5.60 18.95
CA ASN A 146 -5.83 -5.99 20.05
C ASN A 146 -4.39 -6.37 19.64
N GLY A 147 -3.93 -6.01 18.43
CA GLY A 147 -2.52 -6.18 18.03
C GLY A 147 -2.19 -7.53 17.37
N GLU A 148 -3.18 -8.28 16.87
CA GLU A 148 -2.95 -9.42 15.97
C GLU A 148 -2.88 -8.97 14.50
N TRP A 149 -2.22 -7.83 14.25
CA TRP A 149 -1.92 -7.37 12.89
C TRP A 149 -0.52 -7.80 12.47
N LEU A 150 -0.34 -7.89 11.16
CA LEU A 150 0.98 -7.76 10.58
C LEU A 150 1.49 -6.35 10.90
N GLU A 151 2.58 -6.25 11.67
CA GLU A 151 3.07 -4.97 12.17
C GLU A 151 4.59 -4.89 12.19
N LEU A 152 5.10 -3.67 12.13
CA LEU A 152 6.49 -3.36 12.44
C LEU A 152 6.63 -3.00 13.91
N ARG A 153 7.68 -3.54 14.53
CA ARG A 153 8.09 -3.29 15.91
C ARG A 153 9.54 -2.81 15.94
N GLU A 154 9.89 -2.08 16.99
CA GLU A 154 11.29 -1.92 17.38
C GLU A 154 11.86 -3.26 17.90
N PRO A 155 13.20 -3.43 17.92
CA PRO A 155 13.84 -4.65 18.43
C PRO A 155 13.47 -5.04 19.86
N ASP A 156 13.03 -4.08 20.68
CA ASP A 156 12.57 -4.30 22.05
C ASP A 156 11.06 -4.60 22.16
N GLY A 157 10.37 -4.71 21.02
CA GLY A 157 8.93 -4.97 20.91
C GLY A 157 8.07 -3.72 21.03
N GLY A 158 8.66 -2.53 21.14
CA GLY A 158 7.92 -1.26 21.18
C GLY A 158 7.40 -0.82 19.80
N ASP A 159 6.51 0.18 19.82
CA ASP A 159 6.01 0.81 18.61
C ASP A 159 7.13 1.59 17.91
N PRO A 160 7.29 1.45 16.59
CA PRO A 160 8.33 2.14 15.88
C PRO A 160 8.01 3.63 15.74
N ALA A 161 9.04 4.48 15.84
CA ALA A 161 8.91 5.93 15.73
C ALA A 161 8.79 6.42 14.28
N ILE A 162 8.15 5.64 13.42
CA ILE A 162 7.91 5.88 11.99
C ILE A 162 6.45 5.54 11.69
N SER A 163 5.94 6.11 10.61
CA SER A 163 4.66 5.71 10.04
C SER A 163 4.92 4.85 8.81
N TYR A 164 4.12 3.79 8.67
CA TYR A 164 4.33 2.80 7.63
C TYR A 164 3.00 2.22 7.14
N SER A 165 3.07 1.59 5.97
CA SER A 165 2.00 0.77 5.42
C SER A 165 2.57 -0.56 4.94
N THR A 166 1.79 -1.61 5.08
CA THR A 166 2.15 -2.96 4.68
C THR A 166 1.13 -3.51 3.71
N GLU A 167 1.61 -4.05 2.60
CA GLU A 167 0.81 -4.76 1.61
C GLU A 167 1.37 -6.16 1.42
N PHE A 168 0.52 -7.10 1.01
CA PHE A 168 1.00 -8.42 0.61
C PHE A 168 0.22 -8.97 -0.57
N THR A 169 0.89 -9.79 -1.37
CA THR A 169 0.34 -10.43 -2.56
C THR A 169 0.68 -11.91 -2.56
N TRP A 170 -0.35 -12.75 -2.63
CA TRP A 170 -0.19 -14.19 -2.79
C TRP A 170 0.23 -14.52 -4.22
N LEU A 171 1.25 -15.35 -4.36
CA LEU A 171 1.69 -15.86 -5.66
C LEU A 171 0.88 -17.11 -6.04
N GLU A 172 0.90 -17.46 -7.32
CA GLU A 172 0.27 -18.70 -7.81
C GLU A 172 0.95 -19.91 -7.16
N ASP A 173 0.14 -20.76 -6.54
CA ASP A 173 0.58 -21.99 -5.92
C ASP A 173 0.69 -23.11 -6.98
N PRO A 174 1.90 -23.61 -7.26
CA PRO A 174 2.10 -24.64 -8.27
C PRO A 174 1.62 -26.03 -7.82
N ASP A 175 1.49 -26.30 -6.52
CA ASP A 175 1.04 -27.58 -5.97
C ASP A 175 0.01 -27.40 -4.85
N PRO A 176 -1.27 -27.15 -5.18
CA PRO A 176 -2.34 -26.94 -4.20
C PRO A 176 -2.69 -28.16 -3.35
N ALA A 177 -2.00 -29.29 -3.55
CA ALA A 177 -2.13 -30.48 -2.71
C ALA A 177 -1.15 -30.47 -1.53
N ASP A 178 -0.16 -29.57 -1.54
CA ASP A 178 0.76 -29.40 -0.44
C ASP A 178 0.21 -28.42 0.63
N ASN A 179 1.07 -28.11 1.60
CA ASN A 179 0.77 -27.23 2.72
C ASN A 179 1.58 -25.93 2.67
N THR A 180 1.96 -25.48 1.48
CA THR A 180 2.82 -24.33 1.27
C THR A 180 2.12 -23.24 0.47
N LEU A 181 2.45 -21.99 0.77
CA LEU A 181 2.04 -20.81 -0.01
C LEU A 181 3.25 -19.88 -0.13
N THR A 182 3.32 -19.13 -1.23
CA THR A 182 4.30 -18.05 -1.35
C THR A 182 3.60 -16.70 -1.36
N VAL A 183 4.13 -15.76 -0.56
CA VAL A 183 3.62 -14.40 -0.44
C VAL A 183 4.75 -13.40 -0.61
N VAL A 184 4.47 -12.27 -1.25
CA VAL A 184 5.35 -11.10 -1.26
C VAL A 184 4.75 -10.04 -0.36
N LEU A 185 5.49 -9.62 0.66
CA LEU A 185 5.19 -8.47 1.49
C LEU A 185 5.93 -7.24 0.97
N SER A 186 5.25 -6.10 1.00
CA SER A 186 5.76 -4.79 0.59
C SER A 186 5.52 -3.82 1.73
N ILE A 187 6.54 -3.07 2.14
CA ILE A 187 6.49 -2.13 3.26
C ILE A 187 6.93 -0.75 2.79
N LEU A 188 6.07 0.25 2.97
CA LEU A 188 6.41 1.66 2.81
C LEU A 188 6.56 2.29 4.18
N ALA A 189 7.53 3.17 4.35
CA ALA A 189 7.68 3.96 5.57
C ALA A 189 8.16 5.39 5.29
N ASP A 190 7.86 6.29 6.22
CA ASP A 190 8.39 7.66 6.28
C ASP A 190 9.80 7.74 6.93
N GLY A 191 10.42 6.59 7.21
CA GLY A 191 11.74 6.52 7.80
C GLY A 191 12.39 5.15 7.66
N ASP A 192 13.49 4.98 8.40
CA ASP A 192 14.39 3.85 8.27
C ASP A 192 13.77 2.54 8.77
N LEU A 193 13.84 1.53 7.91
CA LEU A 193 13.36 0.17 8.16
C LEU A 193 14.45 -0.74 8.72
N GLU A 194 15.73 -0.33 8.66
CA GLU A 194 16.83 -1.17 9.13
C GLU A 194 16.70 -1.49 10.62
N GLY A 195 16.86 -2.77 10.95
CA GLY A 195 16.79 -3.27 12.32
C GLY A 195 15.37 -3.38 12.89
N LYS A 196 14.34 -2.83 12.23
CA LYS A 196 12.94 -3.05 12.61
C LYS A 196 12.59 -4.54 12.52
N VAL A 197 11.58 -4.95 13.26
CA VAL A 197 11.08 -6.34 13.28
C VAL A 197 9.71 -6.37 12.63
N LEU A 198 9.58 -7.10 11.53
CA LEU A 198 8.27 -7.46 10.97
C LEU A 198 7.71 -8.63 11.78
N HIS A 199 6.61 -8.38 12.47
CA HIS A 199 5.84 -9.39 13.18
C HIS A 199 4.68 -9.88 12.33
N ILE A 200 4.58 -11.19 12.17
CA ILE A 200 3.43 -11.86 11.55
C ILE A 200 2.78 -12.76 12.61
N PRO A 201 1.50 -12.56 12.96
CA PRO A 201 0.84 -13.30 14.03
C PRO A 201 0.34 -14.70 13.61
N GLY A 202 0.29 -14.98 12.29
CA GLY A 202 -0.19 -16.26 11.78
C GLY A 202 -0.80 -16.18 10.38
N LEU A 203 -1.68 -17.15 10.08
CA LEU A 203 -2.41 -17.23 8.81
C LEU A 203 -3.90 -17.53 9.08
N TRP A 204 -4.75 -16.73 8.46
CA TRP A 204 -6.21 -16.87 8.51
C TRP A 204 -6.79 -16.94 7.10
N LYS A 205 -7.96 -17.58 7.01
CA LYS A 205 -8.83 -17.49 5.84
C LYS A 205 -9.93 -16.47 6.13
N GLN A 206 -10.07 -15.49 5.25
CA GLN A 206 -11.13 -14.48 5.29
C GLN A 206 -12.17 -14.76 4.21
N THR A 207 -13.45 -14.64 4.56
CA THR A 207 -14.56 -14.64 3.59
C THR A 207 -15.03 -13.22 3.25
N ASP A 208 -15.84 -13.08 2.21
CA ASP A 208 -16.49 -11.83 1.77
C ASP A 208 -17.20 -11.06 2.91
N GLY A 209 -17.85 -11.79 3.81
CA GLY A 209 -18.50 -11.29 5.02
C GLY A 209 -17.55 -10.89 6.15
N LYS A 210 -16.24 -10.81 5.89
CA LYS A 210 -15.19 -10.49 6.87
C LYS A 210 -15.14 -11.47 8.05
N ALA A 211 -15.56 -12.71 7.85
CA ALA A 211 -15.35 -13.77 8.82
C ALA A 211 -13.93 -14.33 8.66
N TYR A 212 -13.19 -14.42 9.76
CA TYR A 212 -11.83 -14.94 9.79
C TYR A 212 -11.83 -16.33 10.45
N THR A 213 -11.19 -17.29 9.79
CA THR A 213 -10.97 -18.64 10.32
C THR A 213 -9.46 -18.85 10.44
N GLU A 214 -8.99 -19.09 11.65
CA GLU A 214 -7.57 -19.38 11.91
C GLU A 214 -7.15 -20.68 11.23
N ILE A 215 -6.00 -20.62 10.54
CA ILE A 215 -5.30 -21.81 10.02
C ILE A 215 -4.20 -22.19 11.01
N PHE A 216 -3.37 -21.23 11.40
CA PHE A 216 -2.43 -21.33 12.50
C PHE A 216 -2.08 -19.93 13.04
N SER A 217 -1.63 -19.89 14.29
CA SER A 217 -1.15 -18.69 14.98
C SER A 217 0.22 -18.92 15.62
N GLY A 218 0.97 -17.83 15.84
CA GLY A 218 2.27 -17.85 16.49
C GLY A 218 3.07 -16.57 16.23
N ASP A 219 4.17 -16.38 16.96
CA ASP A 219 5.04 -15.22 16.78
C ASP A 219 6.09 -15.49 15.69
N PHE A 220 5.89 -14.89 14.51
CA PHE A 220 6.85 -14.96 13.41
C PHE A 220 7.53 -13.60 13.21
N ASP A 221 8.70 -13.45 13.83
CA ASP A 221 9.45 -12.20 13.88
C ASP A 221 10.64 -12.20 12.91
N PHE A 222 10.65 -11.28 11.96
CA PHE A 222 11.73 -11.10 10.99
C PHE A 222 12.43 -9.77 11.19
N VAL A 223 13.70 -9.82 11.59
CA VAL A 223 14.55 -8.62 11.64
C VAL A 223 14.86 -8.18 10.21
N LEU A 224 14.40 -6.98 9.85
CA LEU A 224 14.71 -6.37 8.57
C LEU A 224 16.19 -5.96 8.56
N SER A 225 17.01 -6.73 7.85
CA SER A 225 18.47 -6.57 7.86
C SER A 225 18.98 -5.92 6.58
N GLY A 226 19.95 -5.02 6.74
CA GLY A 226 20.51 -4.17 5.69
C GLY A 226 21.17 -4.92 4.53
N GLY A 227 20.52 -4.85 3.36
CA GLY A 227 21.16 -4.57 2.07
C GLY A 227 20.63 -3.25 1.47
N LEU A 228 19.94 -2.47 2.32
CA LEU A 228 19.38 -1.17 2.02
C LEU A 228 20.55 -0.26 1.68
N ALA A 229 20.71 0.08 0.41
CA ALA A 229 21.82 0.94 0.00
C ALA A 229 21.64 2.32 0.67
N GLU A 230 22.41 2.57 1.73
CA GLU A 230 22.57 3.89 2.35
C GLU A 230 22.83 4.91 1.22
N ASP A 231 22.10 6.03 1.22
CA ASP A 231 22.15 7.10 0.22
C ASP A 231 21.55 6.81 -1.19
N SER A 232 20.67 5.82 -1.36
CA SER A 232 19.97 5.64 -2.66
C SER A 232 18.78 6.58 -2.89
N LEU A 233 18.44 7.43 -1.91
CA LEU A 233 17.42 8.48 -2.06
C LEU A 233 18.04 9.74 -2.67
N LEU A 234 17.70 10.02 -3.92
CA LEU A 234 18.02 11.29 -4.57
C LEU A 234 17.10 12.39 -4.02
N ALA A 235 17.64 13.27 -3.18
CA ALA A 235 16.94 14.49 -2.78
C ALA A 235 16.88 15.47 -3.96
N VAL A 236 15.67 15.95 -4.28
CA VAL A 236 15.41 16.86 -5.40
C VAL A 236 15.25 18.28 -4.88
N ASP A 237 15.86 19.26 -5.57
CA ASP A 237 15.64 20.67 -5.26
C ASP A 237 14.23 21.09 -5.70
N VAL A 238 13.37 21.31 -4.71
CA VAL A 238 11.96 21.68 -4.91
C VAL A 238 11.67 23.13 -4.53
N ALA A 239 12.70 23.97 -4.40
CA ALA A 239 12.53 25.36 -4.02
C ALA A 239 11.59 26.10 -4.98
N GLY A 240 10.42 26.51 -4.46
CA GLY A 240 9.40 27.23 -5.23
C GLY A 240 8.55 26.35 -6.15
N VAL A 241 8.67 25.03 -6.08
CA VAL A 241 7.79 24.11 -6.80
C VAL A 241 6.38 24.17 -6.20
N THR A 242 5.40 24.46 -7.06
CA THR A 242 3.99 24.52 -6.69
C THR A 242 3.15 23.77 -7.70
N ALA A 243 2.03 23.21 -7.27
CA ALA A 243 1.03 22.63 -8.16
C ALA A 243 -0.36 23.21 -7.85
N GLN A 244 -1.22 23.25 -8.87
CA GLN A 244 -2.62 23.64 -8.71
C GLN A 244 -3.45 22.38 -8.46
N ALA A 245 -4.15 22.36 -7.34
CA ALA A 245 -5.13 21.34 -7.01
C ALA A 245 -6.53 21.98 -6.91
N PRO A 246 -7.62 21.19 -6.98
CA PRO A 246 -8.97 21.70 -6.76
C PRO A 246 -9.17 22.45 -5.44
N CYS A 247 -8.35 22.15 -4.42
CA CYS A 247 -8.38 22.84 -3.13
C CYS A 247 -7.53 24.11 -3.05
N GLY A 248 -6.82 24.46 -4.13
CA GLY A 248 -5.90 25.60 -4.17
C GLY A 248 -4.46 25.18 -4.50
N THR A 249 -3.53 26.10 -4.25
CA THR A 249 -2.11 25.88 -4.54
C THR A 249 -1.45 25.03 -3.47
N LEU A 250 -0.80 23.96 -3.90
CA LEU A 250 0.09 23.13 -3.08
C LEU A 250 1.53 23.61 -3.27
N THR A 251 2.31 23.64 -2.19
CA THR A 251 3.74 24.02 -2.23
C THR A 251 4.59 22.84 -1.79
N MET A 252 5.44 22.33 -2.66
CA MET A 252 6.34 21.22 -2.34
C MET A 252 7.38 21.67 -1.31
N GLU A 253 7.56 20.88 -0.26
CA GLU A 253 8.56 21.13 0.78
C GLU A 253 9.75 20.17 0.61
N ARG A 254 9.47 18.89 0.37
CA ARG A 254 10.50 17.85 0.21
C ARG A 254 10.09 16.90 -0.90
N LEU A 255 11.08 16.42 -1.64
CA LEU A 255 10.92 15.32 -2.59
C LEU A 255 12.20 14.49 -2.60
N LYS A 256 12.05 13.19 -2.40
CA LYS A 256 13.10 12.20 -2.53
C LYS A 256 12.66 11.12 -3.52
N VAL A 257 13.59 10.68 -4.35
CA VAL A 257 13.36 9.67 -5.39
C VAL A 257 14.25 8.48 -5.13
N SER A 258 13.67 7.29 -5.22
CA SER A 258 14.39 6.02 -5.16
C SER A 258 14.05 5.13 -6.34
N PRO A 259 14.86 4.10 -6.62
CA PRO A 259 14.48 3.06 -7.58
C PRO A 259 13.17 2.35 -7.25
N LEU A 260 12.70 2.38 -6.00
CA LEU A 260 11.49 1.66 -5.57
C LEU A 260 10.25 2.54 -5.47
N GLY A 261 10.42 3.87 -5.45
CA GLY A 261 9.32 4.77 -5.18
C GLY A 261 9.74 6.19 -4.80
N LEU A 262 8.79 6.94 -4.25
CA LEU A 262 8.92 8.36 -3.93
C LEU A 262 8.55 8.63 -2.48
N GLN A 263 9.20 9.63 -1.87
CA GLN A 263 8.78 10.25 -0.62
C GLN A 263 8.68 11.75 -0.84
N TRP A 264 7.55 12.37 -0.49
CA TRP A 264 7.36 13.79 -0.71
C TRP A 264 6.50 14.43 0.38
N SER A 265 6.71 15.71 0.63
CA SER A 265 5.87 16.50 1.52
C SER A 265 5.51 17.83 0.90
N TYR A 266 4.32 18.34 1.22
CA TYR A 266 3.84 19.62 0.72
C TYR A 266 2.97 20.35 1.75
N HIS A 267 2.94 21.67 1.60
CA HIS A 267 2.03 22.56 2.30
C HIS A 267 0.81 22.90 1.46
N TYR A 268 -0.30 23.18 2.15
CA TYR A 268 -1.54 23.64 1.55
C TYR A 268 -2.23 24.68 2.44
N ASP A 269 -3.11 25.49 1.86
CA ASP A 269 -3.94 26.43 2.63
C ASP A 269 -5.20 25.72 3.15
N GLU A 270 -5.28 25.56 4.46
CA GLU A 270 -6.42 24.94 5.14
C GLU A 270 -7.74 25.63 4.84
N ASN A 271 -7.74 26.97 4.76
CA ASN A 271 -8.98 27.70 4.50
C ASN A 271 -9.48 27.42 3.08
N ALA A 272 -8.55 27.29 2.13
CA ALA A 272 -8.88 26.95 0.75
C ALA A 272 -9.40 25.52 0.63
N VAL A 273 -8.80 24.57 1.34
CA VAL A 273 -9.27 23.19 1.45
C VAL A 273 -10.67 23.11 2.07
N GLN A 274 -10.91 23.80 3.18
CA GLN A 274 -12.21 23.82 3.86
C GLN A 274 -13.30 24.46 2.99
N ALA A 275 -12.97 25.57 2.31
CA ALA A 275 -13.88 26.20 1.36
C ALA A 275 -14.22 25.24 0.20
N ALA A 276 -13.22 24.56 -0.36
CA ALA A 276 -13.43 23.58 -1.44
C ALA A 276 -14.25 22.37 -0.97
N ALA A 277 -14.07 21.88 0.25
CA ALA A 277 -14.87 20.78 0.80
C ALA A 277 -16.36 21.19 0.96
N ALA A 278 -16.61 22.39 1.49
CA ALA A 278 -17.95 22.95 1.66
C ALA A 278 -18.68 23.16 0.31
N GLU A 279 -17.96 23.59 -0.72
CA GLU A 279 -18.51 23.77 -2.07
C GLU A 279 -18.87 22.43 -2.74
N ASN A 280 -18.12 21.36 -2.45
CA ASN A 280 -18.33 20.03 -3.04
C ASN A 280 -19.29 19.14 -2.25
N GLY A 281 -19.92 19.64 -1.18
CA GLY A 281 -20.89 18.89 -0.37
C GLY A 281 -20.31 17.65 0.32
N ARG A 282 -18.99 17.60 0.53
CA ARG A 282 -18.36 16.57 1.37
C ARG A 282 -18.39 17.06 2.80
N ASP A 283 -19.16 16.39 3.67
CA ASP A 283 -19.05 16.58 5.12
C ASP A 283 -17.64 16.15 5.53
N ALA A 284 -16.75 17.13 5.72
CA ALA A 284 -15.47 16.89 6.35
C ALA A 284 -15.71 16.56 7.82
N VAL A 285 -14.97 15.57 8.33
CA VAL A 285 -14.91 15.07 9.72
C VAL A 285 -15.72 13.78 9.97
N ALA A 286 -15.02 12.65 9.96
CA ALA A 286 -15.44 11.46 10.70
C ALA A 286 -14.87 11.56 12.12
N LEU A 287 -15.73 11.69 13.12
CA LEU A 287 -15.34 11.66 14.53
C LEU A 287 -15.15 10.19 14.95
N VAL A 288 -13.91 9.79 15.27
CA VAL A 288 -13.64 8.50 15.91
C VAL A 288 -13.33 8.77 17.37
N THR A 289 -14.19 8.29 18.27
CA THR A 289 -13.89 8.28 19.71
C THR A 289 -12.89 7.18 20.01
N ALA A 290 -11.74 7.55 20.58
CA ALA A 290 -10.84 6.59 21.22
C ALA A 290 -11.48 6.04 22.51
N ASP A 291 -11.06 4.85 22.95
CA ASP A 291 -11.57 4.19 24.18
C ASP A 291 -11.32 4.99 25.46
N SER A 292 -10.45 6.00 25.42
CA SER A 292 -10.26 6.99 26.48
C SER A 292 -11.42 8.01 26.61
N GLY A 293 -12.38 7.99 25.67
CA GLY A 293 -13.40 9.02 25.50
C GLY A 293 -12.87 10.29 24.84
N GLU A 294 -11.62 10.27 24.35
CA GLU A 294 -11.04 11.35 23.57
C GLU A 294 -11.59 11.30 22.14
N VAL A 295 -12.09 12.44 21.68
CA VAL A 295 -12.58 12.61 20.32
C VAL A 295 -11.36 12.88 19.45
N VAL A 296 -11.01 11.93 18.59
CA VAL A 296 -10.01 12.16 17.54
C VAL A 296 -10.77 12.67 16.32
N GLU A 297 -10.53 13.93 15.97
CA GLU A 297 -11.02 14.49 14.71
C GLU A 297 -10.25 13.85 13.55
N PHE A 298 -10.87 12.88 12.87
CA PHE A 298 -10.33 12.32 11.63
C PHE A 298 -10.89 13.13 10.46
N SER A 299 -10.06 13.99 9.90
CA SER A 299 -10.42 14.74 8.70
C SER A 299 -10.19 13.85 7.48
N ASP A 300 -11.23 13.14 7.03
CA ASP A 300 -11.31 12.53 5.68
C ASP A 300 -11.46 13.62 4.59
N ILE A 301 -10.74 14.72 4.74
CA ILE A 301 -10.49 15.58 3.60
C ILE A 301 -9.53 14.79 2.74
N ALA A 302 -10.09 14.07 1.77
CA ALA A 302 -9.39 13.67 0.57
C ALA A 302 -8.88 14.95 -0.10
N ILE A 303 -7.68 15.38 0.31
CA ILE A 303 -6.94 16.44 -0.33
C ILE A 303 -6.71 15.94 -1.74
N PRO A 304 -7.19 16.64 -2.78
CA PRO A 304 -7.12 16.12 -4.12
C PRO A 304 -5.66 15.94 -4.51
N ASP A 305 -5.28 14.65 -4.63
CA ASP A 305 -3.96 14.18 -5.04
C ASP A 305 -3.65 14.80 -6.39
N THR A 306 -2.75 15.78 -6.37
CA THR A 306 -2.05 16.10 -7.59
C THR A 306 -1.13 14.92 -7.85
N GLU A 307 -1.46 14.15 -8.88
CA GLU A 307 -0.72 12.95 -9.26
C GLU A 307 0.77 13.28 -9.44
N LEU A 308 1.63 12.45 -8.85
CA LEU A 308 3.08 12.55 -8.97
C LEU A 308 3.57 11.37 -9.80
N LEU A 309 4.20 11.66 -10.93
CA LEU A 309 4.63 10.69 -11.93
C LEU A 309 6.12 10.84 -12.21
N LEU A 310 6.83 9.73 -12.37
CA LEU A 310 8.21 9.74 -12.87
C LEU A 310 8.20 9.59 -14.39
N VAL A 311 8.88 10.50 -15.09
CA VAL A 311 9.05 10.44 -16.54
C VAL A 311 10.48 10.00 -16.87
N LEU A 312 10.59 8.94 -17.68
CA LEU A 312 11.86 8.43 -18.17
C LEU A 312 12.29 9.15 -19.46
N LYS A 313 13.58 9.06 -19.81
CA LYS A 313 14.20 9.70 -20.98
C LYS A 313 13.59 9.29 -22.32
N ASP A 314 12.90 8.16 -22.37
CA ASP A 314 12.17 7.69 -23.56
C ASP A 314 10.71 8.18 -23.62
N GLY A 315 10.27 8.95 -22.62
CA GLY A 315 8.91 9.47 -22.46
C GLY A 315 7.94 8.53 -21.73
N THR A 316 8.40 7.37 -21.26
CA THR A 316 7.59 6.47 -20.43
C THR A 316 7.23 7.14 -19.11
N GLN A 317 5.96 7.07 -18.73
CA GLN A 317 5.47 7.56 -17.44
C GLN A 317 5.32 6.39 -16.48
N VAL A 318 5.84 6.55 -15.27
CA VAL A 318 5.79 5.57 -14.19
C VAL A 318 4.94 6.17 -13.07
N GLU A 319 3.79 5.55 -12.83
CA GLU A 319 2.85 5.90 -11.77
C GLU A 319 3.32 5.40 -10.41
N VAL A 320 2.94 6.13 -9.36
CA VAL A 320 3.02 5.66 -7.97
C VAL A 320 1.79 4.78 -7.71
N ALA A 321 2.01 3.47 -7.53
CA ALA A 321 0.95 2.46 -7.51
C ALA A 321 0.20 2.36 -6.18
N SER A 322 0.91 2.61 -5.08
CA SER A 322 0.39 2.60 -3.72
C SER A 322 1.00 3.75 -2.95
N SER A 323 0.21 4.47 -2.16
CA SER A 323 0.70 5.58 -1.35
C SER A 323 0.16 5.53 0.08
N PHE A 324 1.04 5.75 1.03
CA PHE A 324 0.71 6.10 2.40
C PHE A 324 0.77 7.62 2.56
N SER A 325 -0.11 8.18 3.39
CA SER A 325 -0.09 9.59 3.72
C SER A 325 -0.19 9.81 5.23
N LYS A 326 0.51 10.83 5.70
CA LYS A 326 0.48 11.35 7.06
C LYS A 326 0.45 12.86 6.97
N GLY A 327 -0.32 13.51 7.82
CA GLY A 327 -0.43 14.96 7.72
C GLY A 327 -1.12 15.56 8.93
N GLY A 328 -1.09 16.89 8.96
CA GLY A 328 -1.79 17.71 9.93
C GLY A 328 -2.27 18.99 9.27
N SER A 329 -2.68 19.96 10.09
CA SER A 329 -3.09 21.29 9.62
C SER A 329 -2.05 21.92 8.67
N GLY A 330 -2.42 22.05 7.40
CA GLY A 330 -1.65 22.79 6.39
C GLY A 330 -0.41 22.08 5.86
N TRP A 331 -0.27 20.76 6.13
CA TRP A 331 0.89 19.99 5.71
C TRP A 331 0.59 18.50 5.54
N MET A 332 1.18 17.88 4.52
CA MET A 332 1.15 16.44 4.29
C MET A 332 2.52 15.90 3.93
N GLU A 333 2.79 14.68 4.33
CA GLU A 333 3.86 13.80 3.89
C GLU A 333 3.25 12.54 3.29
N GLN A 334 3.77 12.13 2.16
CA GLN A 334 3.33 10.98 1.40
C GLN A 334 4.55 10.13 1.02
N SER A 335 4.33 8.83 0.91
CA SER A 335 5.32 7.88 0.41
C SER A 335 4.61 6.87 -0.47
N GLY A 336 5.24 6.43 -1.55
CA GLY A 336 4.61 5.47 -2.44
C GLY A 336 5.56 4.66 -3.31
N PHE A 337 5.09 3.48 -3.74
CA PHE A 337 5.85 2.54 -4.55
C PHE A 337 5.66 2.78 -6.05
N PHE A 338 6.71 2.52 -6.82
CA PHE A 338 6.53 2.18 -8.24
C PHE A 338 6.02 0.75 -8.38
N ALA A 339 5.25 0.49 -9.44
CA ALA A 339 4.73 -0.85 -9.71
C ALA A 339 5.84 -1.90 -9.92
N ARG A 340 7.02 -1.45 -10.33
CA ARG A 340 8.24 -2.23 -10.60
C ARG A 340 9.46 -1.38 -10.24
N PRO A 341 10.61 -1.99 -9.89
CA PRO A 341 11.85 -1.25 -9.67
C PRO A 341 12.24 -0.43 -10.92
N VAL A 342 12.80 0.76 -10.73
CA VAL A 342 13.14 1.69 -11.83
C VAL A 342 14.64 1.97 -11.81
N ASP A 343 15.29 1.82 -12.97
CA ASP A 343 16.65 2.32 -13.17
C ASP A 343 16.63 3.87 -13.25
N LEU A 344 17.00 4.52 -12.14
CA LEU A 344 17.03 5.99 -12.06
C LEU A 344 18.03 6.63 -13.03
N SER A 345 18.96 5.89 -13.63
CA SER A 345 19.80 6.44 -14.70
C SER A 345 18.99 6.79 -15.96
N GLN A 346 17.80 6.21 -16.11
CA GLN A 346 16.85 6.50 -17.18
C GLN A 346 15.81 7.56 -16.81
N ALA A 347 15.77 8.01 -15.54
CA ALA A 347 14.88 9.07 -15.12
C ALA A 347 15.26 10.42 -15.75
N ASP A 348 14.25 11.20 -16.13
CA ASP A 348 14.43 12.53 -16.73
C ASP A 348 13.90 13.62 -15.78
N TYR A 349 12.60 13.59 -15.48
CA TYR A 349 11.94 14.53 -14.57
C TYR A 349 10.75 13.89 -13.86
N LEU A 350 10.28 14.53 -12.79
CA LEU A 350 9.00 14.22 -12.17
C LEU A 350 7.93 15.20 -12.64
N LEU A 351 6.70 14.73 -12.80
CA LEU A 351 5.55 15.57 -13.10
C LEU A 351 4.63 15.56 -11.87
N TRP A 352 4.43 16.73 -11.28
CA TRP A 352 3.47 16.93 -10.20
C TRP A 352 2.30 17.76 -10.73
N GLY A 353 1.25 17.07 -11.18
CA GLY A 353 0.13 17.67 -11.90
C GLY A 353 0.59 18.16 -13.27
N GLU A 354 0.66 19.48 -13.45
CA GLU A 354 1.20 20.10 -14.67
C GLU A 354 2.63 20.63 -14.48
N THR A 355 3.19 20.52 -13.27
CA THR A 355 4.49 21.09 -12.93
C THR A 355 5.60 20.07 -13.15
N GLU A 356 6.52 20.35 -14.06
CA GLU A 356 7.73 19.55 -14.26
C GLU A 356 8.80 19.91 -13.22
N ILE A 357 9.38 18.88 -12.60
CA ILE A 357 10.42 18.95 -11.58
C ILE A 357 11.66 18.22 -12.11
N PRO A 358 12.71 18.93 -12.55
CA PRO A 358 13.94 18.31 -13.02
C PRO A 358 14.65 17.52 -11.92
N LEU A 359 15.26 16.39 -12.27
CA LEU A 359 16.07 15.59 -11.34
C LEU A 359 17.57 15.98 -11.34
N HIS A 360 18.00 16.85 -12.26
CA HIS A 360 19.39 17.21 -12.51
C HIS A 360 19.61 18.70 -12.79
#